data_AF-A0A538PVA7-F1
#
_entry.id   AF-A0A538PVA7-F1
#
_cell.length_a   1.000
_cell.length_b   1.000
_cell.length_c   1.000
_cell.angle_alpha   90.00
_cell.angle_beta   90.00
_cell.angle_gamma   90.00
#
_symmetry.space_group_name_H-M   'P 1'
#
loop_
_entity.id
_entity.type
_entity.pdbx_description
1 polymer ?
#
loop_
_entity_poly.entity_id
_entity_poly.type
_entity_poly.pdbx_seq_one_letter_code
_entity_poly.pdbx_strand_id
1 'polypeptide(L)'
;MTTRDQLIQAVIADPDSDGPREAFAQWGVAHGDLQGELARIQLAETRERRMGLTVEAHRRSIEAYDLLEKHEKTWARDVLAIASQVRFYRGFVEAISIDVPKFLSKAGELYRIAPIRAVQFLNAGPHIDELVVSNYLDRLVSVEFYNESSTAPLGDLGLRKLVASPHLGKVAILSVPLNDIGLDGAEALAASKQLPRLRYVVLGNNPVQDPTEQCGFDAFTFEVNYDSISLPPLGRALETKYGELPWLHAASLFRMFPPDLHDV
;
A
#
# COMPACT_ATOMS: atom_id res chain seq x y z
N MET A 1 -3.43 -33.31 -12.08
CA MET A 1 -4.29 -32.12 -12.22
C MET A 1 -3.87 -31.12 -11.16
N THR A 2 -3.64 -29.87 -11.56
CA THR A 2 -3.32 -28.79 -10.60
C THR A 2 -4.57 -28.49 -9.77
N THR A 3 -4.45 -28.45 -8.45
CA THR A 3 -5.56 -28.14 -7.55
C THR A 3 -5.65 -26.64 -7.27
N ARG A 4 -6.82 -26.18 -6.80
CA ARG A 4 -7.03 -24.81 -6.32
C ARG A 4 -5.96 -24.39 -5.32
N ASP A 5 -5.70 -25.25 -4.32
CA ASP A 5 -4.75 -24.97 -3.25
C ASP A 5 -3.31 -24.83 -3.77
N GLN A 6 -2.92 -25.64 -4.75
CA GLN A 6 -1.60 -25.53 -5.38
C GLN A 6 -1.42 -24.18 -6.08
N LEU A 7 -2.45 -23.67 -6.73
CA LEU A 7 -2.42 -22.36 -7.39
C LEU A 7 -2.34 -21.22 -6.37
N ILE A 8 -3.11 -21.30 -5.29
CA ILE A 8 -3.05 -20.31 -4.19
C ILE A 8 -1.65 -20.30 -3.55
N GLN A 9 -1.08 -21.48 -3.29
CA GLN A 9 0.27 -21.57 -2.73
C GLN A 9 1.34 -21.02 -3.69
N ALA A 10 1.16 -21.16 -5.01
CA ALA A 10 2.05 -20.54 -5.99
C ALA A 10 1.99 -19.00 -5.92
N VAL A 11 0.80 -18.42 -5.74
CA VAL A 11 0.63 -16.97 -5.55
C VAL A 11 1.26 -16.50 -4.23
N ILE A 12 1.12 -17.26 -3.15
CA ILE A 12 1.73 -16.92 -1.85
C ILE A 12 3.26 -16.97 -1.91
N ALA A 13 3.81 -17.94 -2.65
CA ALA A 13 5.25 -18.13 -2.83
C ALA A 13 5.89 -17.03 -3.70
N ASP A 14 5.17 -16.51 -4.68
CA ASP A 14 5.61 -15.42 -5.56
C ASP A 14 4.56 -14.28 -5.61
N PRO A 15 4.49 -13.47 -4.54
CA PRO A 15 3.43 -12.48 -4.38
C PRO A 15 3.64 -11.23 -5.24
N ASP A 16 4.81 -11.06 -5.87
CA ASP A 16 5.07 -9.92 -6.75
C ASP A 16 4.64 -10.21 -8.20
N SER A 17 4.72 -11.48 -8.63
CA SER A 17 4.45 -11.89 -10.01
C SER A 17 2.96 -12.03 -10.34
N ASP A 18 2.58 -11.54 -11.52
CA ASP A 18 1.24 -11.76 -12.07
C ASP A 18 1.08 -13.18 -12.64
N GLY A 19 2.16 -13.88 -13.01
CA GLY A 19 2.11 -15.21 -13.65
C GLY A 19 1.33 -16.28 -12.86
N PRO A 20 1.63 -16.49 -11.56
CA PRO A 20 0.84 -17.40 -10.72
C PRO A 20 -0.62 -16.97 -10.57
N ARG A 21 -0.90 -15.66 -10.57
CA ARG A 21 -2.26 -15.12 -10.46
C ARG A 21 -3.04 -15.31 -11.75
N GLU A 22 -2.39 -15.16 -12.90
CA GLU A 22 -2.97 -15.46 -14.22
C GLU A 22 -3.33 -16.94 -14.33
N ALA A 23 -2.47 -17.83 -13.85
CA ALA A 23 -2.76 -19.26 -13.80
C ALA A 23 -3.96 -19.57 -12.88
N PHE A 24 -4.03 -18.94 -11.71
CA PHE A 24 -5.18 -19.06 -10.80
C PHE A 24 -6.47 -18.52 -11.44
N ALA A 25 -6.41 -17.35 -12.07
CA ALA A 25 -7.54 -16.73 -12.75
C ALA A 25 -8.06 -17.61 -13.90
N GLN A 26 -7.18 -18.09 -14.77
CA GLN A 26 -7.54 -18.97 -15.88
C GLN A 26 -8.18 -20.27 -15.40
N TRP A 27 -7.60 -20.89 -14.37
CA TRP A 27 -8.17 -22.09 -13.76
C TRP A 27 -9.55 -21.80 -13.17
N GLY A 28 -9.71 -20.69 -12.43
CA GLY A 28 -10.97 -20.38 -11.77
C GLY A 28 -12.10 -20.10 -12.75
N VAL A 29 -11.86 -19.36 -13.83
CA VAL A 29 -12.82 -19.15 -14.92
C VAL A 29 -13.27 -20.49 -15.51
N ALA A 30 -12.32 -21.40 -15.77
CA ALA A 30 -12.62 -22.72 -16.35
C ALA A 30 -13.43 -23.64 -15.41
N HIS A 31 -13.41 -23.39 -14.11
CA HIS A 31 -14.08 -24.22 -13.08
C HIS A 31 -15.24 -23.51 -12.38
N GLY A 32 -15.60 -22.29 -12.80
CA GLY A 32 -16.65 -21.49 -12.15
C GLY A 32 -16.29 -20.99 -10.74
N ASP A 33 -15.00 -20.87 -10.42
CA ASP A 33 -14.54 -20.30 -9.15
C ASP A 33 -14.58 -18.76 -9.21
N LEU A 34 -15.40 -18.17 -8.34
CA LEU A 34 -15.62 -16.72 -8.30
C LEU A 34 -14.42 -15.92 -7.81
N GLN A 35 -13.50 -16.53 -7.03
CA GLN A 35 -12.27 -15.83 -6.62
C GLN A 35 -11.27 -15.77 -7.78
N GLY A 36 -11.21 -16.81 -8.61
CA GLY A 36 -10.45 -16.76 -9.87
C GLY A 36 -11.00 -15.74 -10.86
N GLU A 37 -12.32 -15.56 -10.92
CA GLU A 37 -12.95 -14.48 -11.69
C GLU A 37 -12.58 -13.10 -11.14
N LEU A 38 -12.60 -12.90 -9.82
CA LEU A 38 -12.08 -11.68 -9.19
C LEU A 38 -10.61 -11.43 -9.58
N ALA A 39 -9.76 -12.46 -9.54
CA ALA A 39 -8.36 -12.35 -9.94
C ALA A 39 -8.21 -11.88 -11.40
N ARG A 40 -9.02 -12.44 -12.32
CA ARG A 40 -9.05 -12.02 -13.73
C ARG A 40 -9.41 -10.53 -13.87
N ILE A 41 -10.45 -10.09 -13.17
CA ILE A 41 -10.95 -8.71 -13.22
C ILE A 41 -9.90 -7.74 -12.69
N GLN A 42 -9.36 -7.98 -11.49
CA GLN A 42 -8.40 -7.07 -10.86
C GLN A 42 -7.03 -7.04 -11.57
N LEU A 43 -6.60 -8.14 -12.20
CA LEU A 43 -5.41 -8.15 -13.07
C LEU A 43 -5.61 -7.27 -14.32
N ALA A 44 -6.80 -7.35 -14.94
CA ALA A 44 -7.13 -6.50 -16.08
C ALA A 44 -7.21 -5.02 -15.67
N GLU A 45 -7.86 -4.72 -14.54
CA GLU A 45 -7.94 -3.37 -13.97
C GLU A 45 -6.55 -2.79 -13.72
N THR A 46 -5.63 -3.54 -13.09
CA THR A 46 -4.25 -3.09 -12.82
C THR A 46 -3.50 -2.73 -14.10
N ARG A 47 -3.66 -3.53 -15.17
CA ARG A 47 -3.04 -3.24 -16.47
C ARG A 47 -3.61 -1.98 -17.12
N GLU A 48 -4.91 -1.76 -17.00
CA GLU A 48 -5.59 -0.58 -17.56
C GLU A 48 -5.24 0.69 -16.78
N ARG A 49 -5.17 0.64 -15.45
CA ARG A 49 -4.72 1.76 -14.60
C ARG A 49 -3.36 2.30 -15.01
N ARG A 50 -2.42 1.42 -15.38
CA ARG A 50 -1.08 1.82 -15.89
C ARG A 50 -1.13 2.61 -17.19
N MET A 51 -2.22 2.49 -17.96
CA MET A 51 -2.43 3.23 -19.21
C MET A 51 -3.21 4.54 -19.02
N GLY A 52 -3.93 4.71 -17.90
CA GLY A 52 -4.75 5.88 -17.55
C GLY A 52 -6.18 5.51 -17.12
N LEU A 53 -6.95 6.47 -16.58
CA LEU A 53 -8.33 6.20 -16.15
C LEU A 53 -9.22 5.97 -17.37
N THR A 54 -9.57 4.71 -17.63
CA THR A 54 -10.52 4.36 -18.69
C THR A 54 -11.89 4.02 -18.12
N VAL A 55 -12.94 4.21 -18.92
CA VAL A 55 -14.30 3.73 -18.59
C VAL A 55 -14.28 2.22 -18.28
N GLU A 56 -13.42 1.47 -18.96
CA GLU A 56 -13.23 0.04 -18.76
C GLU A 56 -12.62 -0.30 -17.39
N ALA A 57 -11.63 0.46 -16.93
CA ALA A 57 -11.04 0.30 -15.60
C ALA A 57 -12.09 0.59 -14.52
N HIS A 58 -12.88 1.66 -14.69
CA HIS A 58 -13.97 1.98 -13.76
C HIS A 58 -15.03 0.87 -13.71
N ARG A 59 -15.44 0.35 -14.88
CA ARG A 59 -16.39 -0.78 -14.97
C ARG A 59 -15.87 -2.02 -14.25
N ARG A 60 -14.59 -2.39 -14.43
CA ARG A 60 -13.96 -3.52 -13.72
C ARG A 60 -13.92 -3.30 -12.21
N SER A 61 -13.65 -2.09 -11.78
CA SER A 61 -13.65 -1.74 -10.36
C SER A 61 -15.02 -1.99 -9.72
N ILE A 62 -16.10 -1.62 -10.42
CA ILE A 62 -17.48 -1.91 -9.99
C ILE A 62 -17.75 -3.43 -9.97
N GLU A 63 -17.35 -4.15 -11.02
CA GLU A 63 -17.54 -5.62 -11.08
C GLU A 63 -16.78 -6.35 -9.97
N ALA A 64 -15.54 -5.92 -9.67
CA ALA A 64 -14.76 -6.46 -8.56
C ALA A 64 -15.43 -6.16 -7.22
N TYR A 65 -15.95 -4.94 -7.04
CA TYR A 65 -16.68 -4.55 -5.83
C TYR A 65 -17.91 -5.43 -5.60
N ASP A 66 -18.72 -5.68 -6.63
CA ASP A 66 -19.93 -6.52 -6.53
C ASP A 66 -19.62 -7.96 -6.09
N LEU A 67 -18.47 -8.51 -6.50
CA LEU A 67 -18.00 -9.81 -6.05
C LEU A 67 -17.52 -9.76 -4.59
N LEU A 68 -16.75 -8.75 -4.23
CA LEU A 68 -16.20 -8.59 -2.89
C LEU A 68 -17.31 -8.36 -1.85
N GLU A 69 -18.31 -7.53 -2.16
CA GLU A 69 -19.46 -7.28 -1.28
C GLU A 69 -20.14 -8.58 -0.83
N LYS A 70 -20.22 -9.57 -1.73
CA LYS A 70 -20.90 -10.85 -1.50
C LYS A 70 -19.99 -11.91 -0.89
N HIS A 71 -18.69 -11.91 -1.20
CA HIS A 71 -17.82 -13.06 -0.96
C HIS A 71 -16.57 -12.78 -0.11
N GLU A 72 -16.20 -11.52 0.14
CA GLU A 72 -14.97 -11.14 0.83
C GLU A 72 -14.79 -11.88 2.16
N LYS A 73 -15.80 -11.85 3.03
CA LYS A 73 -15.75 -12.50 4.35
C LYS A 73 -15.52 -14.01 4.27
N THR A 74 -15.99 -14.65 3.20
CA THR A 74 -15.81 -16.10 3.00
C THR A 74 -14.39 -16.39 2.55
N TRP A 75 -13.87 -15.65 1.57
CA TRP A 75 -12.52 -15.84 1.04
C TRP A 75 -11.43 -15.41 2.00
N ALA A 76 -11.68 -14.36 2.79
CA ALA A 76 -10.73 -13.82 3.75
C ALA A 76 -10.88 -14.37 5.17
N ARG A 77 -11.74 -15.38 5.39
CA ARG A 77 -12.11 -15.89 6.73
C ARG A 77 -10.89 -16.11 7.64
N ASP A 78 -9.87 -16.80 7.15
CA ASP A 78 -8.70 -17.16 7.94
C ASP A 78 -7.80 -15.95 8.23
N VAL A 79 -7.74 -14.98 7.31
CA VAL A 79 -7.04 -13.71 7.53
C VAL A 79 -7.82 -12.83 8.51
N LEU A 80 -9.14 -12.76 8.41
CA LEU A 80 -10.02 -11.98 9.30
C LEU A 80 -10.10 -12.56 10.72
N ALA A 81 -9.69 -13.81 10.93
CA ALA A 81 -9.48 -14.32 12.28
C ALA A 81 -8.28 -13.64 13.00
N ILE A 82 -7.37 -13.04 12.23
CA ILE A 82 -6.13 -12.42 12.70
C ILE A 82 -6.14 -10.90 12.50
N ALA A 83 -6.47 -10.39 11.32
CA ALA A 83 -6.53 -8.97 11.00
C ALA A 83 -7.94 -8.41 11.22
N SER A 84 -8.06 -7.10 11.49
CA SER A 84 -9.36 -6.45 11.70
C SER A 84 -10.06 -6.09 10.39
N GLN A 85 -9.29 -5.81 9.34
CA GLN A 85 -9.78 -5.47 7.99
C GLN A 85 -8.87 -6.09 6.94
N VAL A 86 -9.40 -6.26 5.73
CA VAL A 86 -8.68 -6.78 4.57
C VAL A 86 -9.01 -5.94 3.33
N ARG A 87 -8.10 -5.88 2.37
CA ARG A 87 -8.40 -5.45 1.00
C ARG A 87 -7.82 -6.43 -0.01
N PHE A 88 -8.58 -6.66 -1.07
CA PHE A 88 -8.20 -7.58 -2.14
C PHE A 88 -7.49 -6.83 -3.27
N TYR A 89 -6.36 -7.38 -3.68
CA TYR A 89 -5.63 -6.95 -4.86
C TYR A 89 -5.33 -8.17 -5.72
N ARG A 90 -5.56 -8.03 -7.04
CA ARG A 90 -5.28 -9.07 -8.04
C ARG A 90 -5.85 -10.46 -7.65
N GLY A 91 -7.01 -10.49 -6.97
CA GLY A 91 -7.74 -11.68 -6.56
C GLY A 91 -7.46 -12.20 -5.15
N PHE A 92 -6.56 -11.58 -4.39
CA PHE A 92 -6.09 -12.08 -3.10
C PHE A 92 -6.07 -11.00 -2.04
N VAL A 93 -6.17 -11.41 -0.77
CA VAL A 93 -5.88 -10.49 0.34
C VAL A 93 -4.41 -10.12 0.28
N GLU A 94 -4.10 -8.88 -0.11
CA GLU A 94 -2.73 -8.35 -0.10
C GLU A 94 -2.55 -7.21 0.90
N ALA A 95 -3.64 -6.58 1.35
CA ALA A 95 -3.59 -5.55 2.39
C ALA A 95 -4.44 -5.92 3.61
N ILE A 96 -3.93 -5.59 4.80
CA ILE A 96 -4.62 -5.81 6.07
C ILE A 96 -4.50 -4.61 6.99
N SER A 97 -5.45 -4.47 7.92
CA SER A 97 -5.30 -3.61 9.10
C SER A 97 -5.16 -4.47 10.36
N ILE A 98 -4.20 -4.12 11.21
CA ILE A 98 -3.83 -4.93 12.39
C ILE A 98 -3.06 -4.08 13.42
N ASP A 99 -3.18 -4.40 14.71
CA ASP A 99 -2.33 -3.82 15.75
C ASP A 99 -0.92 -4.43 15.73
N VAL A 100 0.08 -3.66 16.18
CA VAL A 100 1.49 -4.08 16.12
C VAL A 100 1.77 -5.36 16.92
N PRO A 101 1.31 -5.52 18.19
CA PRO A 101 1.55 -6.76 18.94
C PRO A 101 0.99 -8.01 18.25
N LYS A 102 -0.21 -7.92 17.70
CA LYS A 102 -0.83 -9.03 16.96
C LYS A 102 -0.09 -9.32 15.66
N PHE A 103 0.36 -8.29 14.93
CA PHE A 103 1.20 -8.48 13.76
C PHE A 103 2.50 -9.19 14.09
N LEU A 104 3.25 -8.73 15.09
CA LEU A 104 4.54 -9.33 15.46
C LEU A 104 4.40 -10.80 15.89
N SER A 105 3.29 -11.17 16.51
CA SER A 105 3.01 -12.56 16.93
C SER A 105 2.43 -13.44 15.81
N LYS A 106 1.76 -12.86 14.80
CA LYS A 106 0.99 -13.62 13.79
C LYS A 106 1.43 -13.43 12.33
N ALA A 107 2.38 -12.55 12.04
CA ALA A 107 2.83 -12.28 10.66
C ALA A 107 3.29 -13.55 9.93
N GLY A 108 4.03 -14.43 10.59
CA GLY A 108 4.42 -15.71 10.00
C GLY A 108 3.25 -16.63 9.63
N GLU A 109 2.13 -16.56 10.34
CA GLU A 109 0.89 -17.29 10.00
C GLU A 109 0.18 -16.63 8.82
N LEU A 110 0.00 -15.30 8.86
CA LEU A 110 -0.57 -14.51 7.77
C LEU A 110 0.14 -14.76 6.44
N TYR A 111 1.47 -14.77 6.45
CA TYR A 111 2.30 -14.97 5.26
C TYR A 111 2.26 -16.38 4.66
N ARG A 112 1.72 -17.37 5.38
CA ARG A 112 1.50 -18.73 4.84
C ARG A 112 0.12 -18.90 4.21
N ILE A 113 -0.83 -18.02 4.55
CA ILE A 113 -2.23 -18.14 4.11
C ILE A 113 -2.63 -17.07 3.09
N ALA A 114 -1.87 -15.96 3.00
CA ALA A 114 -2.16 -14.88 2.06
C ALA A 114 -0.88 -14.15 1.59
N PRO A 115 -0.86 -13.65 0.33
CA PRO A 115 0.25 -12.89 -0.22
C PRO A 115 0.28 -11.44 0.28
N ILE A 116 0.35 -11.23 1.60
CA ILE A 116 0.33 -9.88 2.20
C ILE A 116 1.53 -9.05 1.73
N ARG A 117 1.25 -7.84 1.24
CA ARG A 117 2.19 -6.83 0.74
C ARG A 117 1.95 -5.44 1.32
N ALA A 118 0.80 -5.20 1.92
CA ALA A 118 0.46 -3.92 2.53
C ALA A 118 -0.10 -4.12 3.94
N VAL A 119 0.35 -3.29 4.88
CA VAL A 119 -0.15 -3.33 6.26
C VAL A 119 -0.45 -1.94 6.74
N GLN A 120 -1.67 -1.76 7.24
CA GLN A 120 -2.05 -0.61 8.05
C GLN A 120 -1.92 -0.98 9.52
N PHE A 121 -0.94 -0.39 10.18
CA PHE A 121 -0.71 -0.53 11.61
C PHE A 121 -1.60 0.44 12.39
N LEU A 122 -2.35 -0.10 13.32
CA LEU A 122 -3.23 0.66 14.21
C LEU A 122 -2.48 1.05 15.48
N ASN A 123 -2.47 2.33 15.81
CA ASN A 123 -1.93 2.90 17.06
C ASN A 123 -0.49 2.42 17.36
N ALA A 124 0.40 2.50 16.37
CA ALA A 124 1.73 1.89 16.42
C ALA A 124 2.74 2.57 17.37
N GLY A 125 2.48 3.81 17.80
CA GLY A 125 3.41 4.62 18.61
C GLY A 125 4.09 3.87 19.76
N PRO A 126 3.34 3.17 20.64
CA PRO A 126 3.91 2.48 21.80
C PRO A 126 4.80 1.28 21.44
N HIS A 127 4.69 0.75 20.22
CA HIS A 127 5.34 -0.47 19.77
C HIS A 127 6.33 -0.23 18.62
N ILE A 128 6.64 1.03 18.31
CA ILE A 128 7.46 1.36 17.14
C ILE A 128 8.86 0.75 17.25
N ASP A 129 9.44 0.69 18.45
CA ASP A 129 10.78 0.13 18.67
C ASP A 129 10.86 -1.37 18.34
N GLU A 130 9.81 -2.13 18.65
CA GLU A 130 9.71 -3.56 18.34
C GLU A 130 9.44 -3.79 16.86
N LEU A 131 8.62 -2.91 16.26
CA LEU A 131 8.24 -3.01 14.86
C LEU A 131 9.43 -2.79 13.92
N VAL A 132 10.23 -1.76 14.15
CA VAL A 132 11.28 -1.34 13.19
C VAL A 132 12.46 -2.31 13.08
N VAL A 133 12.60 -3.23 14.04
CA VAL A 133 13.61 -4.30 14.00
C VAL A 133 13.05 -5.63 13.47
N SER A 134 11.77 -5.65 13.08
CA SER A 134 11.09 -6.87 12.62
C SER A 134 11.33 -7.13 11.14
N ASN A 135 11.92 -8.27 10.82
CA ASN A 135 12.13 -8.72 9.44
C ASN A 135 10.83 -9.05 8.69
N TYR A 136 9.69 -9.11 9.38
CA TYR A 136 8.40 -9.25 8.71
C TYR A 136 8.10 -8.06 7.78
N LEU A 137 8.72 -6.89 8.01
CA LEU A 137 8.59 -5.72 7.16
C LEU A 137 9.28 -5.88 5.78
N ASP A 138 10.25 -6.80 5.63
CA ASP A 138 11.10 -6.95 4.42
C ASP A 138 10.32 -7.18 3.12
N ARG A 139 9.09 -7.68 3.26
CA ARG A 139 8.20 -8.00 2.13
C ARG A 139 7.12 -6.95 1.91
N LEU A 140 7.02 -5.90 2.71
CA LEU A 140 5.98 -4.91 2.56
C LEU A 140 6.35 -3.89 1.48
N VAL A 141 5.37 -3.58 0.64
CA VAL A 141 5.44 -2.55 -0.41
C VAL A 141 4.72 -1.28 0.06
N SER A 142 3.67 -1.44 0.87
CA SER A 142 2.97 -0.33 1.50
C SER A 142 2.93 -0.52 3.00
N VAL A 143 3.27 0.52 3.74
CA VAL A 143 3.06 0.57 5.19
C VAL A 143 2.29 1.84 5.52
N GLU A 144 1.15 1.67 6.16
CA GLU A 144 0.31 2.75 6.63
C GLU A 144 0.26 2.74 8.16
N PHE A 145 0.21 3.91 8.76
CA PHE A 145 0.08 4.08 10.20
C PHE A 145 -1.14 4.92 10.46
N TYR A 146 -2.18 4.28 10.96
CA TYR A 146 -3.40 4.96 11.33
C TYR A 146 -3.47 5.06 12.86
N ASN A 147 -3.65 6.29 13.32
CA ASN A 147 -3.79 6.56 14.73
C ASN A 147 -5.21 7.08 15.00
N GLU A 148 -5.99 6.28 15.73
CA GLU A 148 -7.35 6.63 16.13
C GLU A 148 -7.36 7.52 17.37
N SER A 149 -6.26 7.53 18.14
CA SER A 149 -6.16 8.23 19.41
C SER A 149 -5.02 9.25 19.42
N SER A 150 -5.30 10.49 19.80
CA SER A 150 -4.26 11.52 20.00
C SER A 150 -3.23 11.19 21.10
N THR A 151 -3.42 10.09 21.84
CA THR A 151 -2.59 9.73 23.00
C THR A 151 -1.33 8.93 22.66
N ALA A 152 -1.21 8.39 21.44
CA ALA A 152 -0.05 7.59 21.06
C ALA A 152 0.38 7.78 19.59
N PRO A 153 0.60 9.03 19.13
CA PRO A 153 1.14 9.28 17.79
C PRO A 153 2.54 8.67 17.64
N LEU A 154 2.97 8.42 16.40
CA LEU A 154 4.38 8.12 16.13
C LEU A 154 5.28 9.30 16.55
N GLY A 155 4.87 10.52 16.21
CA GLY A 155 5.69 11.72 16.34
C GLY A 155 6.96 11.67 15.51
N ASP A 156 7.74 12.75 15.56
CA ASP A 156 9.02 12.85 14.83
C ASP A 156 10.01 11.77 15.22
N LEU A 157 10.05 11.39 16.49
CA LEU A 157 10.93 10.34 16.99
C LEU A 157 10.54 8.96 16.45
N GLY A 158 9.24 8.62 16.45
CA GLY A 158 8.75 7.35 15.92
C GLY A 158 8.97 7.25 14.42
N LEU A 159 8.70 8.32 13.66
CA LEU A 159 8.98 8.36 12.23
C LEU A 159 10.47 8.23 11.93
N ARG A 160 11.35 8.92 12.68
CA ARG A 160 12.80 8.79 12.54
C ARG A 160 13.28 7.35 12.74
N LYS A 161 12.73 6.65 13.74
CA LYS A 161 13.03 5.22 13.97
C LYS A 161 12.54 4.36 12.82
N LEU A 162 11.32 4.61 12.34
CA LEU A 162 10.72 3.90 11.22
C LEU A 162 11.58 4.00 9.96
N VAL A 163 11.90 5.21 9.53
CA VAL A 163 12.66 5.44 8.28
C VAL A 163 14.14 5.04 8.41
N ALA A 164 14.61 4.71 9.62
CA ALA A 164 15.93 4.13 9.87
C ALA A 164 15.92 2.58 9.89
N SER A 165 14.74 1.94 9.83
CA SER A 165 14.62 0.48 9.79
C SER A 165 15.32 -0.10 8.56
N PRO A 166 16.14 -1.15 8.71
CA PRO A 166 16.76 -1.84 7.58
C PRO A 166 15.75 -2.70 6.79
N HIS A 167 14.53 -2.87 7.31
CA HIS A 167 13.53 -3.80 6.79
C HIS A 167 12.48 -3.15 5.89
N LEU A 168 12.69 -1.88 5.47
CA LEU A 168 11.76 -1.15 4.60
C LEU A 168 12.25 -1.00 3.16
N GLY A 169 13.27 -1.76 2.74
CA GLY A 169 13.90 -1.62 1.42
C GLY A 169 12.97 -1.85 0.22
N LYS A 170 11.80 -2.49 0.42
CA LYS A 170 10.76 -2.68 -0.59
C LYS A 170 9.62 -1.67 -0.54
N VAL A 171 9.54 -0.86 0.51
CA VAL A 171 8.42 0.07 0.71
C VAL A 171 8.48 1.16 -0.35
N ALA A 172 7.38 1.28 -1.08
CA ALA A 172 7.14 2.29 -2.10
C ALA A 172 6.07 3.30 -1.68
N ILE A 173 5.17 2.90 -0.77
CA ILE A 173 4.11 3.74 -0.20
C ILE A 173 4.26 3.81 1.32
N LEU A 174 4.39 5.02 1.87
CA LEU A 174 4.37 5.28 3.31
C LEU A 174 3.25 6.26 3.65
N SER A 175 2.28 5.82 4.43
CA SER A 175 1.18 6.68 4.89
C SER A 175 1.28 6.87 6.39
N VAL A 176 1.41 8.11 6.86
CA VAL A 176 1.47 8.46 8.29
C VAL A 176 0.52 9.62 8.64
N PRO A 177 -0.74 9.59 8.21
CA PRO A 177 -1.67 10.67 8.54
C PRO A 177 -1.97 10.69 10.04
N LEU A 178 -2.24 11.87 10.62
CA LEU A 178 -2.63 12.00 12.04
C LEU A 178 -1.62 11.40 13.03
N ASN A 179 -0.32 11.57 12.78
CA ASN A 179 0.75 10.99 13.59
C ASN A 179 1.66 12.02 14.28
N ASP A 180 1.19 13.26 14.42
CA ASP A 180 1.92 14.37 15.06
C ASP A 180 3.33 14.59 14.47
N ILE A 181 3.44 14.47 13.14
CA ILE A 181 4.70 14.64 12.42
C ILE A 181 4.98 16.12 12.17
N GLY A 182 6.08 16.62 12.71
CA GLY A 182 6.61 17.96 12.50
C GLY A 182 7.70 18.00 11.42
N LEU A 183 8.38 19.16 11.37
CA LEU A 183 9.47 19.39 10.43
C LEU A 183 10.62 18.40 10.62
N ASP A 184 10.95 18.04 11.86
CA ASP A 184 12.06 17.12 12.16
C ASP A 184 11.79 15.71 11.64
N GLY A 185 10.52 15.27 11.63
CA GLY A 185 10.11 14.00 11.04
C GLY A 185 10.19 14.02 9.52
N ALA A 186 9.75 15.10 8.88
CA ALA A 186 9.89 15.27 7.43
C ALA A 186 11.38 15.35 7.00
N GLU A 187 12.23 16.03 7.77
CA GLU A 187 13.67 16.03 7.54
C GLU A 187 14.28 14.63 7.73
N ALA A 188 13.85 13.87 8.74
CA ALA A 188 14.31 12.50 8.94
C ALA A 188 13.93 11.58 7.76
N LEU A 189 12.72 11.73 7.23
CA LEU A 189 12.27 11.02 6.04
C LEU A 189 13.11 11.38 4.81
N ALA A 190 13.35 12.67 4.57
CA ALA A 190 14.17 13.16 3.46
C ALA A 190 15.64 12.71 3.56
N ALA A 191 16.19 12.64 4.77
CA ALA A 191 17.55 12.18 5.01
C ALA A 191 17.73 10.66 4.86
N SER A 192 16.64 9.87 4.92
CA SER A 192 16.73 8.41 4.93
C SER A 192 17.25 7.85 3.60
N LYS A 193 18.10 6.83 3.71
CA LYS A 193 18.59 6.01 2.58
C LYS A 193 18.09 4.55 2.64
N GLN A 194 17.26 4.21 3.63
CA GLN A 194 16.71 2.86 3.81
C GLN A 194 15.47 2.60 2.95
N LEU A 195 14.96 3.63 2.27
CA LEU A 195 13.71 3.62 1.52
C LEU A 195 13.96 3.90 0.02
N PRO A 196 14.81 3.14 -0.69
CA PRO A 196 15.21 3.45 -2.06
C PRO A 196 14.05 3.38 -3.07
N ARG A 197 12.98 2.65 -2.71
CA ARG A 197 11.78 2.47 -3.53
C ARG A 197 10.65 3.43 -3.19
N LEU A 198 10.78 4.28 -2.18
CA LEU A 198 9.71 5.18 -1.78
C LEU A 198 9.37 6.15 -2.91
N ARG A 199 8.10 6.17 -3.31
CA ARG A 199 7.55 7.02 -4.38
C ARG A 199 6.31 7.78 -3.97
N TYR A 200 5.62 7.34 -2.92
CA TYR A 200 4.41 8.00 -2.46
C TYR A 200 4.38 8.08 -0.94
N VAL A 201 4.17 9.29 -0.43
CA VAL A 201 4.08 9.58 0.99
C VAL A 201 2.80 10.35 1.27
N VAL A 202 2.08 9.95 2.31
CA VAL A 202 0.90 10.69 2.80
C VAL A 202 1.20 11.22 4.19
N LEU A 203 1.32 12.55 4.29
CA LEU A 203 1.56 13.30 5.54
C LEU A 203 0.32 14.07 6.02
N GLY A 204 -0.85 13.82 5.43
CA GLY A 204 -2.08 14.56 5.72
C GLY A 204 -2.42 14.64 7.21
N ASN A 205 -2.95 15.79 7.64
CA ASN A 205 -3.34 16.04 9.04
C ASN A 205 -2.19 15.85 10.05
N ASN A 206 -1.00 16.35 9.71
CA ASN A 206 0.12 16.49 10.65
C ASN A 206 0.50 17.98 10.82
N PRO A 207 1.23 18.36 11.89
CA PRO A 207 1.73 19.73 12.06
C PRO A 207 2.64 20.23 10.94
N VAL A 208 3.38 19.33 10.27
CA VAL A 208 4.20 19.69 9.12
C VAL A 208 3.33 20.10 7.93
N GLN A 209 3.71 21.18 7.25
CA GLN A 209 3.11 21.52 5.96
C GLN A 209 3.44 20.40 4.96
N ASP A 210 2.46 19.95 4.19
CA ASP A 210 2.70 18.90 3.19
C ASP A 210 3.80 19.33 2.19
N PRO A 211 4.94 18.62 2.13
CA PRO A 211 6.03 18.97 1.24
C PRO A 211 5.84 18.42 -0.18
N THR A 212 4.88 17.52 -0.44
CA THR A 212 4.73 16.85 -1.73
C THR A 212 4.13 17.78 -2.79
N GLU A 213 4.30 17.41 -4.07
CA GLU A 213 3.64 18.09 -5.19
C GLU A 213 2.15 18.29 -4.95
N GLN A 214 1.69 19.50 -5.28
CA GLN A 214 0.28 19.85 -5.36
C GLN A 214 -0.13 19.83 -6.81
N CYS A 215 -1.32 19.32 -7.10
CA CYS A 215 -1.89 19.31 -8.45
C CYS A 215 -3.39 19.55 -8.40
N GLY A 216 -3.92 20.14 -9.47
CA GLY A 216 -5.34 20.16 -9.77
C GLY A 216 -5.76 18.91 -10.53
N PHE A 217 -7.04 18.58 -10.42
CA PHE A 217 -7.67 17.48 -11.15
C PHE A 217 -8.73 18.04 -12.10
N ASP A 218 -8.85 17.45 -13.28
CA ASP A 218 -10.00 17.71 -14.11
C ASP A 218 -11.26 17.17 -13.41
N ALA A 219 -12.27 18.03 -13.24
CA ALA A 219 -13.47 17.69 -12.47
C ALA A 219 -14.38 16.66 -13.17
N PHE A 220 -14.14 16.36 -14.46
CA PHE A 220 -14.93 15.44 -15.26
C PHE A 220 -14.19 14.10 -15.50
N THR A 221 -12.88 14.14 -15.73
CA THR A 221 -12.06 12.94 -16.00
C THR A 221 -11.28 12.44 -14.79
N PHE A 222 -11.15 13.27 -13.74
CA PHE A 222 -10.28 13.03 -12.57
C PHE A 222 -8.79 12.85 -12.92
N GLU A 223 -8.38 13.18 -14.14
CA GLU A 223 -6.98 13.15 -14.54
C GLU A 223 -6.22 14.31 -13.91
N VAL A 224 -4.95 14.05 -13.57
CA VAL A 224 -4.03 15.08 -13.07
C VAL A 224 -3.83 16.13 -14.16
N ASN A 225 -4.07 17.39 -13.82
CA ASN A 225 -3.67 18.50 -14.67
C ASN A 225 -2.16 18.72 -14.50
N TYR A 226 -1.36 18.13 -15.40
CA TYR A 226 0.10 18.19 -15.33
C TYR A 226 0.65 19.63 -15.34
N ASP A 227 -0.02 20.58 -16.01
CA ASP A 227 0.40 21.99 -16.03
C ASP A 227 0.19 22.71 -14.69
N SER A 228 -0.60 22.11 -13.79
CA SER A 228 -0.86 22.63 -12.45
C SER A 228 0.05 22.05 -11.37
N ILE A 229 0.92 21.10 -11.73
CA ILE A 229 1.82 20.46 -10.78
C ILE A 229 2.82 21.50 -10.26
N SER A 230 2.92 21.62 -8.94
CA SER A 230 3.93 22.45 -8.31
C SER A 230 4.44 21.83 -7.01
N LEU A 231 5.76 21.84 -6.83
CA LEU A 231 6.39 21.44 -5.58
C LEU A 231 6.38 22.61 -4.60
N PRO A 232 5.82 22.51 -3.38
CA PRO A 232 5.72 23.62 -2.43
C PRO A 232 7.09 24.05 -1.87
N PRO A 233 7.19 25.22 -1.20
CA PRO A 233 8.45 25.73 -0.66
C PRO A 233 9.21 24.75 0.23
N LEU A 234 8.50 24.00 1.10
CA LEU A 234 9.13 23.02 1.97
C LEU A 234 9.74 21.86 1.17
N GLY A 235 9.02 21.32 0.18
CA GLY A 235 9.55 20.28 -0.72
C GLY A 235 10.83 20.72 -1.42
N ARG A 236 10.83 21.93 -2.01
CA ARG A 236 12.04 22.50 -2.64
C ARG A 236 13.21 22.67 -1.67
N ALA A 237 12.93 23.07 -0.43
CA ALA A 237 13.95 23.21 0.60
C ALA A 237 14.54 21.85 1.01
N LEU A 238 13.70 20.82 1.12
CA LEU A 238 14.16 19.44 1.38
C LEU A 238 15.05 18.94 0.24
N GLU A 239 14.67 19.13 -1.02
CA GLU A 239 15.50 18.71 -2.14
C GLU A 239 16.82 19.47 -2.25
N THR A 240 16.80 20.77 -1.97
CA THR A 240 18.02 21.60 -1.89
C THR A 240 19.01 21.03 -0.87
N LYS A 241 18.51 20.47 0.24
CA LYS A 241 19.32 19.94 1.35
C LYS A 241 19.74 18.47 1.14
N TYR A 242 18.87 17.63 0.60
CA TYR A 242 19.03 16.16 0.60
C TYR A 242 19.19 15.54 -0.79
N GLY A 243 19.12 16.35 -1.86
CA GLY A 243 19.09 15.89 -3.25
C GLY A 243 17.68 15.57 -3.73
N GLU A 244 17.56 15.00 -4.92
CA GLU A 244 16.26 14.59 -5.49
C GLU A 244 15.53 13.59 -4.57
N LEU A 245 14.25 13.84 -4.30
CA LEU A 245 13.43 13.02 -3.43
C LEU A 245 12.19 12.53 -4.20
N PRO A 246 12.23 11.36 -4.86
CA PRO A 246 11.15 10.90 -5.74
C PRO A 246 9.76 10.85 -5.09
N TRP A 247 9.71 10.62 -3.77
CA TRP A 247 8.45 10.58 -3.03
C TRP A 247 7.74 11.93 -2.89
N LEU A 248 8.44 13.05 -3.16
CA LEU A 248 7.81 14.36 -3.30
C LEU A 248 7.05 14.51 -4.63
N HIS A 249 7.33 13.66 -5.61
CA HIS A 249 6.93 13.83 -7.01
C HIS A 249 5.89 12.83 -7.50
N ALA A 250 5.09 12.26 -6.60
CA ALA A 250 4.13 11.21 -6.95
C ALA A 250 3.13 11.66 -8.03
N ALA A 251 2.68 12.92 -8.04
CA ALA A 251 1.76 13.44 -9.06
C ALA A 251 2.40 13.49 -10.46
N SER A 252 3.71 13.77 -10.54
CA SER A 252 4.49 13.70 -11.77
C SER A 252 4.83 12.26 -12.20
N LEU A 253 4.96 11.34 -11.23
CA LEU A 253 5.42 9.97 -11.49
C LEU A 253 4.30 9.02 -11.95
N PHE A 254 3.06 9.24 -11.53
CA PHE A 254 1.95 8.32 -11.74
C PHE A 254 0.84 8.94 -12.58
N ARG A 255 0.36 8.20 -13.58
CA ARG A 255 -0.80 8.59 -14.39
C ARG A 255 -2.10 8.60 -13.58
N MET A 256 -2.18 7.67 -12.63
CA MET A 256 -3.28 7.55 -11.67
C MET A 256 -2.81 8.08 -10.33
N PHE A 257 -3.49 9.09 -9.82
CA PHE A 257 -3.18 9.69 -8.53
C PHE A 257 -4.43 9.74 -7.63
N PRO A 258 -4.35 9.27 -6.36
CA PRO A 258 -3.19 8.63 -5.75
C PRO A 258 -2.87 7.25 -6.38
N PRO A 259 -1.60 6.82 -6.37
CA PRO A 259 -1.22 5.50 -6.87
C PRO A 259 -1.76 4.41 -5.94
N ASP A 260 -2.13 3.28 -6.53
CA ASP A 260 -2.48 2.06 -5.82
C ASP A 260 -1.25 1.15 -5.62
N LEU A 261 -1.41 0.07 -4.85
CA LEU A 261 -0.33 -0.85 -4.46
C LEU A 261 0.49 -1.40 -5.64
N HIS A 262 -0.12 -1.56 -6.81
CA HIS A 262 0.50 -2.14 -8.01
C HIS A 262 0.81 -1.11 -9.11
N ASP A 263 0.63 0.18 -8.81
CA ASP A 263 1.05 1.31 -9.64
C ASP A 263 2.53 1.69 -9.38
N VAL A 264 3.09 1.30 -8.22
CA VAL A 264 4.43 1.68 -7.70
C VAL A 264 5.56 0.69 -7.92
#